data_AF-A0A971GDT6-F1
#
_entry.id   AF-A0A971GDT6-F1
#
_cell.length_a   1.000
_cell.length_b   1.000
_cell.length_c   1.000
_cell.angle_alpha   90.00
_cell.angle_beta   90.00
_cell.angle_gamma   90.00
#
_symmetry.space_group_name_H-M   'P 1'
#
loop_
_entity.id
_entity.type
_entity.pdbx_description
1 polymer ?
#
loop_
_entity_poly.entity_id
_entity_poly.type
_entity_poly.pdbx_seq_one_letter_code
_entity_poly.pdbx_strand_id
1 'polypeptide(L)' 'EIDHQIHTLYKLWPTNYFAYDHLNGSDAYAALYADFDGEAFLKRFKGLKKEVRTFALNAYANPVRSFLATQA' A
#
# COMPACT_ATOMS: atom_id res chain seq x y z
N GLU A 1 21.71 0.78 14.59
CA GLU A 1 21.91 -0.29 13.58
C GLU A 1 20.70 -1.14 13.25
N ILE A 2 20.16 -1.94 14.18
CA ILE A 2 19.08 -2.89 13.83
C ILE A 2 17.80 -2.21 13.34
N ASP A 3 17.39 -1.09 13.94
CA ASP A 3 16.21 -0.32 13.50
C ASP A 3 16.31 0.13 12.03
N HIS A 4 17.47 0.68 11.63
CA HIS A 4 17.70 1.12 10.25
C HIS A 4 17.67 -0.06 9.27
N GLN A 5 18.20 -1.22 9.66
CA GLN A 5 18.16 -2.44 8.85
C GLN A 5 16.72 -2.99 8.73
N ILE A 6 15.92 -2.94 9.79
CA ILE A 6 14.51 -3.38 9.75
C ILE A 6 13.68 -2.48 8.84
N HIS A 7 13.91 -1.16 8.86
CA HIS A 7 13.21 -0.23 7.97
C HIS A 7 13.63 -0.38 6.50
N THR A 8 14.93 -0.58 6.23
CA THR A 8 15.46 -0.71 4.87
C THR A 8 15.19 -2.07 4.23
N LEU A 9 15.08 -3.14 5.03
CA LEU A 9 14.75 -4.49 4.58
C LEU A 9 13.24 -4.79 4.58
N TYR A 10 12.39 -3.80 4.91
CA TYR A 10 10.95 -3.99 4.94
C TYR A 10 10.43 -4.23 3.51
N LYS A 11 10.17 -5.49 3.19
CA LYS A 11 9.64 -5.89 1.88
C LYS A 11 8.26 -5.26 1.68
N LEU A 12 8.15 -4.41 0.65
CA LEU A 12 6.88 -3.88 0.19
C LEU A 12 6.17 -4.89 -0.73
N TRP A 13 4.90 -5.14 -0.44
CA TRP A 13 4.07 -6.11 -1.16
C TRP A 13 3.20 -5.41 -2.21
N PRO A 14 2.73 -6.12 -3.26
CA PRO A 14 1.83 -5.56 -4.28
C PRO A 14 0.60 -4.88 -3.69
N THR A 15 0.04 -5.41 -2.60
CA THR A 15 -1.09 -4.81 -1.86
C THR A 15 -0.77 -3.41 -1.34
N ASN A 16 0.48 -3.16 -0.95
CA ASN A 16 0.89 -1.89 -0.36
C ASN A 16 0.96 -0.81 -1.45
N TYR A 17 1.61 -1.15 -2.58
CA TYR A 17 1.70 -0.28 -3.75
C TYR A 17 0.32 -0.02 -4.37
N PHE A 18 -0.48 -1.07 -4.55
CA PHE A 18 -1.84 -0.92 -5.06
C PHE A 18 -2.69 -0.02 -4.17
N ALA A 19 -2.65 -0.20 -2.85
CA ALA A 19 -3.41 0.63 -1.92
C ALA A 19 -2.93 2.09 -1.92
N TYR A 20 -1.61 2.32 -2.05
CA TYR A 20 -1.05 3.66 -2.17
C TYR A 20 -1.54 4.35 -3.46
N ASP A 21 -1.39 3.70 -4.60
CA ASP A 21 -1.80 4.25 -5.90
C ASP A 21 -3.31 4.47 -5.97
N HIS A 22 -4.11 3.52 -5.47
CA HIS A 22 -5.56 3.64 -5.40
C HIS A 22 -6.03 4.82 -4.54
N LEU A 23 -5.34 5.11 -3.42
CA LEU A 23 -5.71 6.22 -2.53
C LEU A 23 -5.26 7.59 -3.06
N ASN A 24 -4.16 7.65 -3.82
CA ASN A 24 -3.63 8.88 -4.39
C ASN A 24 -4.14 9.16 -5.81
N GLY A 25 -4.85 8.21 -6.42
CA GLY A 25 -5.29 8.32 -7.81
C GLY A 25 -4.12 8.30 -8.80
N SER A 26 -3.07 7.53 -8.49
CA SER A 26 -1.87 7.37 -9.31
C SER A 26 -1.70 5.94 -9.81
N ASP A 27 -0.75 5.75 -10.72
CA ASP A 27 -0.29 4.46 -11.27
C ASP A 27 1.24 4.34 -11.20
N ALA A 28 1.88 5.15 -10.34
CA ALA A 28 3.32 5.29 -10.23
C ALA A 28 4.03 3.96 -9.91
N TYR A 29 3.33 3.02 -9.28
CA TYR A 29 3.84 1.71 -8.90
C TYR A 29 3.10 0.56 -9.62
N ALA A 30 2.35 0.83 -10.68
CA ALA A 30 1.55 -0.17 -11.40
C ALA A 30 2.33 -1.40 -11.83
N ALA A 31 3.58 -1.22 -12.28
CA ALA A 31 4.47 -2.32 -12.64
C ALA A 31 4.75 -3.28 -11.46
N LEU A 32 4.73 -2.80 -10.21
CA LEU A 32 5.00 -3.59 -9.00
C LEU A 32 3.81 -4.42 -8.53
N TYR A 33 2.63 -4.21 -9.12
CA TYR A 33 1.42 -4.97 -8.85
C TYR A 33 0.72 -5.47 -10.13
N ALA A 34 1.46 -5.61 -11.24
CA ALA A 34 0.91 -6.02 -12.53
C ALA A 34 0.19 -7.39 -12.48
N ASP A 35 0.74 -8.35 -11.72
CA ASP A 35 0.15 -9.69 -11.56
C ASP A 35 -0.82 -9.79 -10.36
N PHE A 36 -1.12 -8.66 -9.70
CA PHE A 36 -1.97 -8.63 -8.51
C PHE A 36 -3.42 -8.30 -8.87
N ASP A 37 -4.34 -9.13 -8.39
CA ASP A 37 -5.77 -8.90 -8.54
C ASP A 37 -6.28 -7.82 -7.57
N GLY A 38 -6.22 -6.57 -8.04
CA GLY A 38 -6.70 -5.40 -7.32
C GLY A 38 -8.21 -5.41 -7.08
N GLU A 39 -9.00 -6.00 -7.98
CA GLU A 39 -10.45 -6.06 -7.82
C GLU A 39 -10.84 -7.03 -6.70
N ALA A 40 -10.25 -8.23 -6.67
CA ALA A 40 -10.45 -9.20 -5.60
C ALA A 40 -9.99 -8.63 -4.24
N PHE A 41 -8.92 -7.82 -4.22
CA PHE A 41 -8.51 -7.12 -3.02
C PHE A 41 -9.56 -6.10 -2.54
N LEU A 42 -10.04 -5.22 -3.42
CA LEU A 42 -11.07 -4.23 -3.07
C LEU A 42 -12.38 -4.89 -2.64
N LYS A 43 -12.73 -6.04 -3.22
CA LYS A 43 -13.92 -6.82 -2.86
C LYS A 43 -13.92 -7.28 -1.40
N ARG A 44 -12.76 -7.44 -0.76
CA ARG A 44 -12.64 -7.77 0.68
C ARG A 44 -13.23 -6.67 1.59
N PHE A 45 -13.28 -5.44 1.10
CA PHE A 45 -13.82 -4.28 1.80
C PHE A 45 -15.23 -3.90 1.32
N LYS A 46 -15.84 -4.72 0.45
CA LYS A 46 -17.20 -4.51 -0.03
C LYS A 46 -18.18 -4.61 1.15
N GLY A 47 -19.12 -3.67 1.23
CA GLY A 47 -20.11 -3.60 2.32
C GLY A 47 -19.61 -2.89 3.58
N LEU A 48 -18.31 -2.56 3.69
CA LEU A 48 -17.82 -1.69 4.75
C LEU A 48 -18.21 -0.24 4.50
N LYS A 49 -18.43 0.50 5.60
CA LYS A 49 -18.57 1.96 5.56
C LYS A 49 -17.35 2.57 4.88
N LYS A 50 -17.56 3.68 4.17
CA LYS A 50 -16.50 4.38 3.44
C LYS A 50 -15.32 4.72 4.35
N GLU A 51 -15.56 5.21 5.57
CA GLU A 51 -14.47 5.55 6.50
C GLU A 51 -13.64 4.32 6.88
N VAL A 52 -14.28 3.18 7.18
CA VAL A 52 -13.61 1.94 7.57
C VAL A 52 -12.78 1.38 6.41
N ARG A 53 -13.33 1.39 5.19
CA ARG A 53 -12.60 1.00 3.98
C ARG A 53 -11.37 1.89 3.78
N THR A 54 -11.56 3.21 3.86
CA THR A 54 -10.45 4.17 3.70
C THR A 54 -9.38 3.97 4.77
N PHE A 55 -9.77 3.75 6.03
CA PHE A 55 -8.82 3.45 7.11
C PHE A 55 -8.00 2.18 6.82
N ALA A 56 -8.68 1.09 6.43
CA ALA A 56 -8.01 -0.16 6.09
C ALA A 56 -7.03 -0.01 4.92
N LEU A 57 -7.44 0.67 3.84
CA LEU A 57 -6.57 0.92 2.69
C LEU A 57 -5.36 1.79 3.07
N ASN A 58 -5.54 2.77 3.96
CA ASN A 58 -4.43 3.58 4.46
C ASN A 58 -3.41 2.74 5.23
N ALA A 59 -3.85 1.73 5.99
CA ALA A 59 -2.92 0.82 6.67
C ALA A 59 -2.01 0.06 5.68
N TYR A 60 -2.53 -0.36 4.52
CA TYR A 60 -1.73 -0.98 3.47
C TYR A 60 -0.83 0.02 2.73
N ALA A 61 -1.26 1.27 2.55
CA ALA A 61 -0.47 2.31 1.88
C ALA A 61 0.65 2.90 2.76
N ASN A 62 0.52 2.82 4.09
CA ASN A 62 1.45 3.43 5.03
C ASN A 62 2.91 2.95 4.87
N PRO A 63 3.20 1.65 4.68
CA PRO A 63 4.56 1.19 4.41
C PRO A 63 5.24 1.89 3.22
N VAL A 64 4.51 2.16 2.14
CA VAL A 64 5.05 2.89 0.98
C VAL A 64 5.37 4.34 1.37
N ARG A 65 4.47 5.01 2.11
CA ARG A 65 4.70 6.38 2.62
C ARG A 65 5.93 6.44 3.52
N SER A 66 6.07 5.50 4.46
CA SER A 66 7.23 5.42 5.35
C SER A 66 8.52 5.20 4.57
N PHE A 67 8.53 4.32 3.57
CA PHE A 67 9.70 4.08 2.72
C PHE A 67 10.08 5.31 1.88
N LEU A 68 9.11 6.06 1.36
CA LEU A 68 9.38 7.30 0.65
C LEU A 68 9.94 8.39 1.59
N ALA A 69 9.41 8.49 2.81
CA ALA A 69 9.90 9.43 3.81
C ALA A 69 11.35 9.14 4.24
N THR A 70 11.81 7.88 4.17
CA THR A 70 13.22 7.53 4.45
C THR A 70 14.19 7.86 3.31
N GLN A 71 13.68 8.21 2.11
CA GLN A 71 14.49 8.54 0.93
C GLN A 71 14.58 10.05 0.64
N ALA A 72 13.84 10.87 1.38
CA ALA A 72 13.81 12.33 1.26
C ALA A 72 14.73 12.99 2.29
#